data_AF-A0A1R3JAZ0-F1
#
_entry.id   AF-A0A1R3JAZ0-F1
#
_cell.length_a   1.000
_cell.length_b   1.000
_cell.length_c   1.000
_cell.angle_alpha   90.00
_cell.angle_beta   90.00
_cell.angle_gamma   90.00
#
_symmetry.space_group_name_H-M   'P 1'
#
loop_
_entity.id
_entity.type
_entity.pdbx_description
1 polymer ?
#
loop_
_entity_poly.entity_id
_entity_poly.type
_entity_poly.pdbx_seq_one_letter_code
_entity_poly.pdbx_strand_id
1 'polypeptide(L)'
;METLFVNQTLSRLDLSPKPKLPLSITPQPIHFPTTTATTHLKPNKNFAIFAVQNQEKNFQETGDTLQANNFNDEVDESYGEVSKIIGSRALPGGKGMEYLIEWKDGHAPSWVPEDFIAKDVVAEYETPWWTAAKKADDKALAELLAAEEDWRDVNAVDKDGRTALLFVSGLGSEPCVKILAEAGADIDHRDNAGGLTALHMAAGYIKPGVAKLLLDLGADPEVEDDRGLTPLALAKEILKVTPKGNPMQFGRRLGLESVIRILEDSVYEYAEVEAILEKRGKGENLEYLVKWKDGSDNEWVKAKFVAEDLVKDFEAGLEYAVAEGVVAKRMGDDGKNEYLVKWADLEEETWEPEENVDPDLIKEFEQGQLQGNNGSFFKDQILDAETEQIGGNGAVKNESSVDGS
;
A
#
# COMPACT_ATOMS: atom_id res chain seq x y z
N MET A 1 15.44 -16.24 7.15
CA MET A 1 14.13 -16.94 7.36
C MET A 1 13.10 -15.88 7.69
N GLU A 2 11.96 -15.88 7.01
CA GLU A 2 11.07 -14.70 6.95
C GLU A 2 9.73 -14.93 7.66
N THR A 3 9.17 -13.90 8.31
CA THR A 3 7.88 -13.94 9.04
C THR A 3 7.07 -12.66 8.84
N LEU A 4 5.75 -12.72 8.97
CA LEU A 4 4.85 -11.63 8.52
C LEU A 4 4.81 -10.42 9.46
N PHE A 5 5.14 -9.24 8.94
CA PHE A 5 5.13 -7.92 9.61
C PHE A 5 4.13 -6.94 8.96
N VAL A 6 3.67 -5.90 9.68
CA VAL A 6 2.75 -4.86 9.15
C VAL A 6 3.55 -3.72 8.50
N ASN A 7 3.30 -3.42 7.24
CA ASN A 7 4.04 -2.39 6.49
C ASN A 7 3.88 -0.98 7.10
N GLN A 8 4.93 -0.44 7.73
CA GLN A 8 4.91 0.85 8.43
C GLN A 8 5.37 2.05 7.58
N THR A 9 5.30 2.02 6.25
CA THR A 9 5.83 3.13 5.42
C THR A 9 5.03 3.54 4.19
N LEU A 10 4.20 4.59 4.32
CA LEU A 10 3.95 5.56 3.22
C LEU A 10 3.95 7.05 3.65
N SER A 11 4.03 7.37 4.95
CA SER A 11 3.86 8.77 5.44
C SER A 11 5.13 9.63 5.49
N ARG A 12 6.28 9.20 4.93
CA ARG A 12 7.56 9.93 5.02
C ARG A 12 8.43 9.91 3.75
N LEU A 13 7.96 10.60 2.71
CA LEU A 13 8.84 11.11 1.67
C LEU A 13 9.14 12.60 1.91
N ASP A 14 10.30 12.86 2.49
CA ASP A 14 10.89 14.20 2.61
C ASP A 14 11.37 14.66 1.22
N LEU A 15 10.56 15.49 0.55
CA LEU A 15 10.82 16.00 -0.79
C LEU A 15 11.90 17.11 -0.78
N SER A 16 13.15 16.71 -0.98
CA SER A 16 14.30 17.60 -1.14
C SER A 16 14.92 17.50 -2.56
N PRO A 17 15.50 18.59 -3.11
CA PRO A 17 14.83 19.81 -3.52
C PRO A 17 14.79 19.97 -5.06
N LYS A 18 13.84 20.77 -5.58
CA LYS A 18 13.66 21.01 -7.04
C LYS A 18 14.96 21.52 -7.72
N PRO A 19 15.29 21.04 -8.94
CA PRO A 19 16.45 21.53 -9.68
C PRO A 19 16.30 23.01 -10.09
N LYS A 20 17.34 23.81 -9.83
CA LYS A 20 17.40 25.23 -10.20
C LYS A 20 17.93 25.41 -11.63
N LEU A 21 17.13 25.97 -12.53
CA LEU A 21 17.55 26.58 -13.79
C LEU A 21 16.71 27.86 -14.06
N PRO A 22 17.18 28.80 -14.90
CA PRO A 22 17.60 30.11 -14.37
C PRO A 22 16.56 31.24 -14.46
N LEU A 23 16.62 32.14 -13.48
CA LEU A 23 15.95 33.45 -13.51
C LEU A 23 16.68 34.41 -14.46
N SER A 24 15.99 34.93 -15.49
CA SER A 24 16.15 36.31 -16.00
C SER A 24 15.35 36.57 -17.29
N ILE A 25 14.04 36.84 -17.19
CA ILE A 25 13.37 37.82 -18.07
C ILE A 25 12.39 38.64 -17.20
N THR A 26 12.64 39.95 -17.12
CA THR A 26 11.76 40.92 -16.44
C THR A 26 10.44 41.12 -17.20
N PRO A 27 9.26 41.02 -16.56
CA PRO A 27 8.01 41.43 -17.19
C PRO A 27 7.92 42.96 -17.24
N GLN A 28 7.79 43.51 -18.44
CA GLN A 28 7.42 44.91 -18.67
C GLN A 28 5.96 45.13 -18.26
N PRO A 29 5.60 46.26 -17.60
CA PRO A 29 4.21 46.57 -17.29
C PRO A 29 3.49 47.05 -18.56
N ILE A 30 2.51 46.27 -19.04
CA ILE A 30 1.60 46.73 -20.09
C ILE A 30 0.60 47.72 -19.46
N HIS A 31 0.69 48.98 -19.85
CA HIS A 31 -0.24 50.03 -19.43
C HIS A 31 -1.60 49.85 -20.10
N PHE A 32 -2.67 49.87 -19.30
CA PHE A 32 -4.01 50.24 -19.74
C PHE A 32 -4.49 51.47 -18.96
N PRO A 33 -5.19 52.42 -19.60
CA PRO A 33 -5.43 53.74 -19.00
C PRO A 33 -6.50 53.70 -17.90
N THR A 34 -6.12 54.17 -16.72
CA THR A 34 -7.07 54.52 -15.66
C THR A 34 -7.85 55.76 -16.05
N THR A 35 -9.18 55.67 -16.16
CA THR A 35 -10.05 56.85 -16.04
C THR A 35 -10.56 56.93 -14.60
N THR A 36 -10.20 58.01 -13.92
CA THR A 36 -10.55 58.28 -12.53
C THR A 36 -11.96 58.82 -12.39
N ALA A 37 -12.76 58.27 -11.48
CA ALA A 37 -13.85 58.98 -10.81
C ALA A 37 -13.90 58.56 -9.34
N THR A 38 -13.28 59.36 -8.48
CA THR A 38 -13.24 59.16 -7.03
C THR A 38 -14.49 59.75 -6.37
N THR A 39 -15.17 58.98 -5.50
CA THR A 39 -15.69 59.55 -4.23
C THR A 39 -15.77 58.48 -3.14
N HIS A 40 -15.24 58.81 -1.96
CA HIS A 40 -15.41 58.07 -0.72
C HIS A 40 -16.89 57.94 -0.32
N LEU A 41 -17.27 56.85 0.37
CA LEU A 41 -17.67 56.90 1.80
C LEU A 41 -18.04 55.50 2.38
N LYS A 42 -17.31 55.11 3.43
CA LYS A 42 -17.79 54.31 4.59
C LYS A 42 -17.63 55.24 5.82
N PRO A 43 -18.18 54.99 7.04
CA PRO A 43 -18.89 53.78 7.53
C PRO A 43 -20.16 54.00 8.41
N ASN A 44 -21.05 53.00 8.48
CA ASN A 44 -21.81 52.50 9.66
C ASN A 44 -22.99 51.63 9.15
N LYS A 45 -23.10 50.34 9.46
CA LYS A 45 -23.38 49.63 10.73
C LYS A 45 -24.87 49.29 10.91
N ASN A 46 -25.09 48.00 11.19
CA ASN A 46 -26.34 47.32 11.56
C ASN A 46 -27.26 47.01 10.36
N PHE A 47 -27.14 45.84 9.72
CA PHE A 47 -27.60 44.50 10.17
C PHE A 47 -29.13 44.38 10.31
N ALA A 48 -29.72 43.60 9.41
CA ALA A 48 -30.94 42.84 9.63
C ALA A 48 -30.82 41.48 8.90
N ILE A 49 -30.19 40.51 9.57
CA ILE A 49 -30.39 39.08 9.30
C ILE A 49 -31.63 38.68 10.10
N PHE A 50 -32.58 37.94 9.52
CA PHE A 50 -33.44 36.92 10.19
C PHE A 50 -34.38 36.28 9.13
N ALA A 51 -35.03 35.14 9.33
CA ALA A 51 -34.56 33.79 9.69
C ALA A 51 -35.78 32.82 9.69
N VAL A 52 -35.50 31.52 9.49
CA VAL A 52 -36.16 30.31 10.04
C VAL A 52 -37.56 30.42 10.73
N GLN A 53 -38.47 29.54 10.26
CA GLN A 53 -39.63 28.89 10.93
C GLN A 53 -41.03 29.55 11.10
N ASN A 54 -42.00 28.84 10.49
CA ASN A 54 -43.32 28.35 10.99
C ASN A 54 -44.40 29.25 11.63
N GLN A 55 -45.59 29.16 11.02
CA GLN A 55 -46.96 29.09 11.58
C GLN A 55 -47.32 29.88 12.87
N GLU A 56 -48.25 30.84 12.74
CA GLU A 56 -49.67 30.65 13.11
C GLU A 56 -50.60 31.84 12.72
N LYS A 57 -51.86 31.52 12.37
CA LYS A 57 -53.14 32.28 12.51
C LYS A 57 -53.30 33.71 11.92
N ASN A 58 -54.23 33.81 10.93
CA ASN A 58 -55.44 34.67 10.88
C ASN A 58 -55.41 36.05 11.59
N PHE A 59 -55.75 37.19 10.95
CA PHE A 59 -57.04 37.51 10.29
C PHE A 59 -56.99 38.90 9.60
N GLN A 60 -57.93 39.19 8.66
CA GLN A 60 -58.57 40.48 8.27
C GLN A 60 -57.91 41.84 8.62
N GLU A 61 -58.01 42.94 7.86
CA GLU A 61 -58.57 43.39 6.56
C GLU A 61 -58.32 44.92 6.51
N THR A 62 -58.75 45.63 5.45
CA THR A 62 -58.59 47.11 5.25
C THR A 62 -57.15 47.58 4.98
N GLY A 63 -56.90 48.59 4.15
CA GLY A 63 -57.82 49.38 3.31
C GLY A 63 -57.22 50.77 3.02
N ASP A 64 -57.34 51.19 1.75
CA ASP A 64 -57.01 52.51 1.20
C ASP A 64 -55.55 52.96 0.96
N THR A 65 -55.13 52.74 -0.29
CA THR A 65 -54.92 53.81 -1.29
C THR A 65 -54.16 55.08 -0.90
N LEU A 66 -52.90 55.19 -1.35
CA LEU A 66 -52.40 56.37 -2.08
C LEU A 66 -51.26 55.95 -3.04
N GLN A 67 -51.47 56.12 -4.34
CA GLN A 67 -50.40 55.97 -5.34
C GLN A 67 -49.53 57.22 -5.40
N ALA A 68 -48.21 57.02 -5.41
CA ALA A 68 -47.25 57.60 -6.36
C ALA A 68 -45.89 57.84 -5.68
N ASN A 69 -44.90 57.02 -6.03
CA ASN A 69 -43.70 57.52 -6.72
C ASN A 69 -42.91 56.35 -7.30
N ASN A 70 -42.49 56.51 -8.55
CA ASN A 70 -41.70 55.51 -9.28
C ASN A 70 -40.33 55.35 -8.64
N PHE A 71 -40.05 54.17 -8.13
CA PHE A 71 -38.71 53.59 -8.12
C PHE A 71 -38.82 52.19 -8.73
N ASN A 72 -38.73 52.13 -10.06
CA ASN A 72 -38.26 50.93 -10.73
C ASN A 72 -36.78 50.81 -10.39
N ASP A 73 -36.47 50.23 -9.23
CA ASP A 73 -35.26 49.43 -9.13
C ASP A 73 -35.53 48.14 -9.92
N GLU A 74 -35.43 48.27 -11.25
CA GLU A 74 -35.21 47.14 -12.14
C GLU A 74 -33.85 46.56 -11.77
N VAL A 75 -33.85 45.67 -10.78
CA VAL A 75 -32.78 44.69 -10.62
C VAL A 75 -32.85 43.85 -11.90
N ASP A 76 -31.87 44.06 -12.77
CA ASP A 76 -31.73 43.34 -14.02
C ASP A 76 -31.38 41.87 -13.73
N GLU A 77 -32.41 41.09 -13.37
CA GLU A 77 -32.35 39.64 -13.21
C GLU A 77 -32.34 38.93 -14.59
N SER A 78 -31.66 39.52 -15.58
CA SER A 78 -31.31 38.84 -16.83
C SER A 78 -30.22 37.80 -16.55
N TYR A 79 -30.64 36.69 -15.92
CA TYR A 79 -29.89 35.44 -15.99
C TYR A 79 -29.85 35.02 -17.46
N GLY A 80 -28.65 35.06 -18.05
CA GLY A 80 -28.42 34.72 -19.45
C GLY A 80 -28.96 33.34 -19.81
N GLU A 81 -29.45 33.17 -21.04
CA GLU A 81 -29.92 31.86 -21.49
C GLU A 81 -28.72 30.92 -21.68
N VAL A 82 -28.73 29.80 -20.95
CA VAL A 82 -27.76 28.70 -21.12
C VAL A 82 -27.82 28.16 -22.55
N SER A 83 -26.70 28.17 -23.27
CA SER A 83 -26.54 27.56 -24.60
C SER A 83 -26.27 26.07 -24.45
N LYS A 84 -25.13 25.72 -23.82
CA LYS A 84 -24.72 24.37 -23.45
C LYS A 84 -23.73 24.41 -22.28
N ILE A 85 -23.56 23.26 -21.62
CA ILE A 85 -22.42 23.01 -20.74
C ILE A 85 -21.23 22.61 -21.63
N ILE A 86 -20.07 23.22 -21.40
CA ILE A 86 -18.80 22.93 -22.10
C ILE A 86 -17.70 22.39 -21.16
N GLY A 87 -18.02 22.18 -19.89
CA GLY A 87 -17.13 21.53 -18.94
C GLY A 87 -17.75 21.34 -17.56
N SER A 88 -17.16 20.47 -16.75
CA SER A 88 -17.54 20.21 -15.37
C SER A 88 -16.31 20.21 -14.46
N ARG A 89 -16.53 20.44 -13.15
CA ARG A 89 -15.53 20.21 -12.11
C ARG A 89 -16.19 19.83 -10.79
N ALA A 90 -15.60 18.90 -10.06
CA ALA A 90 -16.02 18.54 -8.72
C ALA A 90 -15.56 19.59 -7.70
N LEU A 91 -16.42 19.89 -6.73
CA LEU A 91 -16.06 20.72 -5.59
C LEU A 91 -15.18 19.92 -4.61
N PRO A 92 -14.21 20.57 -3.92
CA PRO A 92 -13.30 19.89 -2.99
C PRO A 92 -14.03 19.05 -1.93
N GLY A 93 -13.64 17.78 -1.84
CA GLY A 93 -14.26 16.79 -0.95
C GLY A 93 -15.62 16.28 -1.43
N GLY A 94 -15.87 16.25 -2.75
CA GLY A 94 -17.03 15.59 -3.37
C GLY A 94 -18.39 16.19 -2.99
N LYS A 95 -18.44 17.49 -2.68
CA LYS A 95 -19.65 18.14 -2.11
C LYS A 95 -20.69 18.60 -3.13
N GLY A 96 -20.42 18.43 -4.42
CA GLY A 96 -21.26 18.87 -5.52
C GLY A 96 -20.43 19.23 -6.75
N MET A 97 -21.11 19.71 -7.79
CA MET A 97 -20.52 20.03 -9.09
C MET A 97 -20.66 21.52 -9.44
N GLU A 98 -19.67 22.04 -10.16
CA GLU A 98 -19.79 23.27 -10.92
C GLU A 98 -19.61 22.97 -12.42
N TYR A 99 -20.27 23.75 -13.27
CA TYR A 99 -20.27 23.57 -14.71
C TYR A 99 -19.86 24.86 -15.41
N LEU A 100 -19.07 24.73 -16.49
CA LEU A 100 -18.68 25.83 -17.36
C LEU A 100 -19.76 26.03 -18.41
N ILE A 101 -20.46 27.16 -18.34
CA ILE A 101 -21.60 27.48 -19.19
C ILE A 101 -21.17 28.33 -20.37
N GLU A 102 -21.56 27.93 -21.58
CA GLU A 102 -21.63 28.82 -22.75
C GLU A 102 -23.00 29.52 -22.77
N TRP A 103 -23.01 30.85 -22.95
CA TRP A 103 -24.22 31.68 -22.91
C TRP A 103 -24.69 32.09 -24.32
N LYS A 104 -26.00 32.06 -24.57
CA LYS A 104 -26.56 32.41 -25.91
C LYS A 104 -26.46 33.89 -26.26
N ASP A 105 -26.40 34.75 -25.25
CA ASP A 105 -26.24 36.21 -25.37
C ASP A 105 -24.83 36.65 -25.78
N GLY A 106 -23.87 35.71 -25.84
CA GLY A 106 -22.48 35.98 -26.20
C GLY A 106 -21.61 36.45 -25.04
N HIS A 107 -22.08 36.35 -23.79
CA HIS A 107 -21.21 36.52 -22.63
C HIS A 107 -20.11 35.45 -22.57
N ALA A 108 -18.96 35.82 -22.00
CA ALA A 108 -17.83 34.92 -21.87
C ALA A 108 -18.19 33.71 -20.98
N PRO A 109 -17.74 32.48 -21.30
CA PRO A 109 -18.08 31.30 -20.51
C PRO A 109 -17.68 31.42 -19.04
N SER A 110 -18.56 30.97 -18.15
CA SER A 110 -18.38 31.13 -16.70
C SER A 110 -18.79 29.88 -15.92
N TRP A 111 -18.10 29.65 -14.80
CA TRP A 111 -18.41 28.57 -13.86
C TRP A 111 -19.64 28.90 -13.04
N VAL A 112 -20.60 27.97 -13.00
CA VAL A 112 -21.88 28.09 -12.29
C VAL A 112 -22.13 26.79 -11.48
N PRO A 113 -22.51 26.87 -10.18
CA PRO A 113 -22.86 25.68 -9.39
C PRO A 113 -24.13 24.98 -9.91
N GLU A 114 -24.21 23.65 -9.73
CA GLU A 114 -25.34 22.81 -10.18
C GLU A 114 -26.72 23.40 -9.81
N ASP A 115 -26.87 23.92 -8.60
CA ASP A 115 -28.14 24.46 -8.06
C ASP A 115 -28.74 25.62 -8.87
N PHE A 116 -27.93 26.31 -9.69
CA PHE A 116 -28.36 27.45 -10.51
C PHE A 116 -28.66 27.07 -11.97
N ILE A 117 -28.48 25.79 -12.35
CA ILE A 117 -28.65 25.31 -13.72
C ILE A 117 -29.91 24.44 -13.81
N ALA A 118 -30.61 24.49 -14.94
CA ALA A 118 -31.78 23.67 -15.17
C ALA A 118 -31.40 22.16 -15.16
N LYS A 119 -32.17 21.36 -14.41
CA LYS A 119 -31.84 19.96 -14.11
C LYS A 119 -31.82 19.04 -15.33
N ASP A 120 -32.58 19.39 -16.36
CA ASP A 120 -32.60 18.75 -17.66
C ASP A 120 -31.31 19.02 -18.45
N VAL A 121 -30.81 20.25 -18.45
CA VAL A 121 -29.52 20.61 -19.08
C VAL A 121 -28.34 19.89 -18.41
N VAL A 122 -28.30 19.87 -17.06
CA VAL A 122 -27.31 19.08 -16.32
C VAL A 122 -27.46 17.59 -16.64
N ALA A 123 -28.68 17.06 -16.66
CA ALA A 123 -28.91 15.66 -16.97
C ALA A 123 -28.52 15.27 -18.40
N GLU A 124 -28.71 16.14 -19.40
CA GLU A 124 -28.26 15.90 -20.77
C GLU A 124 -26.73 15.77 -20.84
N TYR A 125 -25.99 16.63 -20.13
CA TYR A 125 -24.54 16.59 -20.06
C TYR A 125 -23.99 15.39 -19.26
N GLU A 126 -24.62 15.05 -18.13
CA GLU A 126 -24.14 14.03 -17.18
C GLU A 126 -24.59 12.60 -17.54
N THR A 127 -25.73 12.43 -18.21
CA THR A 127 -26.27 11.09 -18.51
C THR A 127 -25.33 10.19 -19.33
N PRO A 128 -24.60 10.69 -20.36
CA PRO A 128 -23.60 9.89 -21.09
C PRO A 128 -22.51 9.34 -20.16
N TRP A 129 -21.95 10.19 -19.30
CA TRP A 129 -20.88 9.85 -18.35
C TRP A 129 -21.31 8.74 -17.38
N TRP A 130 -22.44 8.95 -16.67
CA TRP A 130 -22.95 7.95 -15.73
C TRP A 130 -23.44 6.68 -16.43
N THR A 131 -23.89 6.76 -17.69
CA THR A 131 -24.26 5.58 -18.49
C THR A 131 -23.04 4.74 -18.84
N ALA A 132 -21.95 5.38 -19.25
CA ALA A 132 -20.68 4.72 -19.56
C ALA A 132 -20.10 4.06 -18.30
N ALA A 133 -20.00 4.79 -17.18
CA ALA A 133 -19.51 4.27 -15.91
C ALA A 133 -20.35 3.09 -15.38
N LYS A 134 -21.70 3.20 -15.39
CA LYS A 134 -22.61 2.15 -14.88
C LYS A 134 -22.70 0.91 -15.78
N LYS A 135 -22.25 1.00 -17.03
CA LYS A 135 -22.09 -0.15 -17.95
C LYS A 135 -20.66 -0.69 -18.00
N ALA A 136 -19.70 0.02 -17.39
CA ALA A 136 -18.27 -0.17 -17.61
C ALA A 136 -17.88 -0.17 -19.11
N ASP A 137 -18.40 0.81 -19.85
CA ASP A 137 -18.10 1.04 -21.26
C ASP A 137 -16.80 1.83 -21.37
N ASP A 138 -15.70 1.11 -21.63
CA ASP A 138 -14.34 1.63 -21.72
C ASP A 138 -14.18 2.63 -22.87
N LYS A 139 -14.82 2.35 -24.01
CA LYS A 139 -14.77 3.23 -25.19
C LYS A 139 -15.53 4.53 -24.94
N ALA A 140 -16.75 4.45 -24.42
CA ALA A 140 -17.53 5.65 -24.13
C ALA A 140 -16.85 6.54 -23.07
N LEU A 141 -16.21 5.95 -22.05
CA LEU A 141 -15.41 6.74 -21.09
C LEU A 141 -14.21 7.42 -21.77
N ALA A 142 -13.45 6.71 -22.61
CA ALA A 142 -12.31 7.27 -23.32
C ALA A 142 -12.71 8.37 -24.32
N GLU A 143 -13.80 8.18 -25.07
CA GLU A 143 -14.34 9.17 -26.02
C GLU A 143 -14.81 10.44 -25.29
N LEU A 144 -15.48 10.30 -24.13
CA LEU A 144 -15.93 11.44 -23.33
C LEU A 144 -14.78 12.22 -22.69
N LEU A 145 -13.69 11.56 -22.30
CA LEU A 145 -12.50 12.20 -21.73
C LEU A 145 -11.59 12.85 -22.78
N ALA A 146 -11.61 12.34 -24.02
CA ALA A 146 -10.81 12.86 -25.13
C ALA A 146 -11.48 14.01 -25.91
N ALA A 147 -12.71 14.40 -25.55
CA ALA A 147 -13.46 15.43 -26.26
C ALA A 147 -12.91 16.85 -26.00
N GLU A 148 -12.27 17.45 -27.01
CA GLU A 148 -11.68 18.80 -26.90
C GLU A 148 -12.71 19.92 -26.65
N GLU A 149 -13.99 19.71 -27.02
CA GLU A 149 -15.07 20.69 -26.82
C GLU A 149 -15.77 20.61 -25.45
N ASP A 150 -15.60 19.50 -24.73
CA ASP A 150 -16.33 19.16 -23.49
C ASP A 150 -15.33 18.80 -22.36
N TRP A 151 -14.87 19.78 -21.58
CA TRP A 151 -13.88 19.51 -20.52
C TRP A 151 -14.51 18.84 -19.29
N ARG A 152 -14.52 17.50 -19.28
CA ARG A 152 -15.07 16.69 -18.18
C ARG A 152 -14.04 16.43 -17.10
N ASP A 153 -14.41 16.72 -15.85
CA ASP A 153 -13.64 16.29 -14.69
C ASP A 153 -13.84 14.78 -14.45
N VAL A 154 -12.75 14.02 -14.50
CA VAL A 154 -12.72 12.57 -14.22
C VAL A 154 -13.21 12.25 -12.80
N ASN A 155 -13.10 13.19 -11.87
CA ASN A 155 -13.54 13.10 -10.49
C ASN A 155 -14.95 13.69 -10.28
N ALA A 156 -15.73 13.90 -11.34
CA ALA A 156 -17.15 14.24 -11.24
C ALA A 156 -17.89 13.24 -10.32
N VAL A 157 -18.72 13.78 -9.42
CA VAL A 157 -19.41 13.03 -8.36
C VAL A 157 -20.92 12.99 -8.58
N ASP A 158 -21.55 11.87 -8.23
CA ASP A 158 -23.00 11.78 -8.12
C ASP A 158 -23.51 12.34 -6.76
N LYS A 159 -24.82 12.24 -6.53
CA LYS A 159 -25.50 12.75 -5.33
C LYS A 159 -25.08 12.06 -4.03
N ASP A 160 -24.52 10.85 -4.13
CA ASP A 160 -23.96 10.08 -3.02
C ASP A 160 -22.46 10.35 -2.86
N GLY A 161 -21.89 11.28 -3.63
CA GLY A 161 -20.46 11.60 -3.65
C GLY A 161 -19.60 10.58 -4.40
N ARG A 162 -20.18 9.73 -5.27
CA ARG A 162 -19.41 8.68 -5.96
C ARG A 162 -18.86 9.14 -7.30
N THR A 163 -17.59 8.91 -7.55
CA THR A 163 -16.97 9.08 -8.88
C THR A 163 -17.21 7.88 -9.78
N ALA A 164 -16.92 8.02 -11.08
CA ALA A 164 -16.96 6.91 -12.04
C ALA A 164 -16.05 5.73 -11.63
N LEU A 165 -14.93 6.00 -10.96
CA LEU A 165 -13.95 5.00 -10.53
C LEU A 165 -14.57 3.99 -9.54
N LEU A 166 -15.39 4.46 -8.59
CA LEU A 166 -16.08 3.61 -7.63
C LEU A 166 -17.06 2.64 -8.33
N PHE A 167 -17.81 3.12 -9.32
CA PHE A 167 -18.73 2.29 -10.11
C PHE A 167 -17.99 1.19 -10.88
N VAL A 168 -16.99 1.56 -11.68
CA VAL A 168 -16.29 0.58 -12.52
C VAL A 168 -15.46 -0.41 -11.69
N SER A 169 -15.00 0.00 -10.50
CA SER A 169 -14.32 -0.88 -9.56
C SER A 169 -15.25 -1.93 -8.96
N GLY A 170 -16.46 -1.54 -8.54
CA GLY A 170 -17.50 -2.47 -8.09
C GLY A 170 -18.03 -3.39 -9.21
N LEU A 171 -18.03 -2.92 -10.46
CA LEU A 171 -18.35 -3.75 -11.62
C LEU A 171 -17.22 -4.72 -11.99
N GLY A 172 -15.96 -4.38 -11.67
CA GLY A 172 -14.78 -5.20 -11.92
C GLY A 172 -14.12 -4.97 -13.28
N SER A 173 -14.22 -3.76 -13.83
CA SER A 173 -13.66 -3.44 -15.16
C SER A 173 -12.27 -2.82 -15.06
N GLU A 174 -11.25 -3.67 -15.14
CA GLU A 174 -9.84 -3.25 -15.19
C GLU A 174 -9.53 -2.24 -16.33
N PRO A 175 -10.08 -2.36 -17.56
CA PRO A 175 -9.85 -1.35 -18.60
C PRO A 175 -10.36 0.04 -18.22
N CYS A 176 -11.56 0.13 -17.65
CA CYS A 176 -12.11 1.42 -17.23
C CYS A 176 -11.33 2.03 -16.05
N VAL A 177 -10.89 1.20 -15.10
CA VAL A 177 -10.03 1.66 -13.99
C VAL A 177 -8.72 2.26 -14.52
N LYS A 178 -8.08 1.63 -15.51
CA LYS A 178 -6.87 2.19 -16.17
C LYS A 178 -7.15 3.51 -16.86
N ILE A 179 -8.20 3.60 -17.68
CA ILE A 179 -8.56 4.83 -18.40
C ILE A 179 -8.80 6.00 -17.44
N LEU A 180 -9.53 5.75 -16.34
CA LEU A 180 -9.80 6.78 -15.33
C LEU A 180 -8.53 7.18 -14.56
N ALA A 181 -7.68 6.22 -14.18
CA ALA A 181 -6.41 6.50 -13.51
C ALA A 181 -5.41 7.26 -14.40
N GLU A 182 -5.30 6.87 -15.68
CA GLU A 182 -4.49 7.57 -16.69
C GLU A 182 -4.98 9.01 -16.95
N ALA A 183 -6.29 9.25 -16.80
CA ALA A 183 -6.91 10.58 -16.84
C ALA A 183 -6.79 11.38 -15.52
N GLY A 184 -6.14 10.84 -14.49
CA GLY A 184 -5.91 11.53 -13.21
C GLY A 184 -7.05 11.41 -12.18
N ALA A 185 -7.81 10.30 -12.21
CA ALA A 185 -8.77 10.00 -11.15
C ALA A 185 -8.09 9.88 -9.78
N ASP A 186 -8.74 10.43 -8.75
CA ASP A 186 -8.38 10.24 -7.36
C ASP A 186 -8.73 8.80 -6.94
N ILE A 187 -7.69 7.99 -6.70
CA ILE A 187 -7.79 6.57 -6.41
C ILE A 187 -8.39 6.32 -5.01
N ASP A 188 -8.08 7.21 -4.06
CA ASP A 188 -8.47 7.10 -2.66
C ASP A 188 -9.70 7.96 -2.31
N HIS A 189 -10.38 8.51 -3.32
CA HIS A 189 -11.62 9.26 -3.15
C HIS A 189 -12.66 8.45 -2.36
N ARG A 190 -13.19 9.06 -1.29
CA ARG A 190 -14.22 8.48 -0.41
C ARG A 190 -15.61 9.01 -0.77
N ASP A 191 -16.60 8.13 -0.90
CA ASP A 191 -18.00 8.55 -1.10
C ASP A 191 -18.62 9.20 0.15
N ASN A 192 -19.67 10.01 -0.05
CA ASN A 192 -20.38 10.68 1.05
C ASN A 192 -21.44 9.78 1.72
N ALA A 193 -21.71 8.60 1.16
CA ALA A 193 -22.74 7.68 1.64
C ALA A 193 -22.24 6.74 2.75
N GLY A 194 -20.94 6.43 2.77
CA GLY A 194 -20.32 5.67 3.86
C GLY A 194 -18.79 5.70 3.87
N GLY A 195 -18.16 6.67 3.20
CA GLY A 195 -16.71 6.81 3.19
C GLY A 195 -15.98 5.77 2.33
N LEU A 196 -16.68 5.12 1.40
CA LEU A 196 -16.14 3.99 0.64
C LEU A 196 -15.23 4.46 -0.49
N THR A 197 -14.09 3.80 -0.66
CA THR A 197 -13.13 4.03 -1.77
C THR A 197 -13.31 3.04 -2.93
N ALA A 198 -12.59 3.25 -4.03
CA ALA A 198 -12.52 2.28 -5.13
C ALA A 198 -12.10 0.87 -4.67
N LEU A 199 -11.16 0.79 -3.71
CA LEU A 199 -10.66 -0.48 -3.18
C LEU A 199 -11.70 -1.18 -2.29
N HIS A 200 -12.51 -0.42 -1.53
CA HIS A 200 -13.68 -0.95 -0.83
C HIS A 200 -14.71 -1.55 -1.79
N MET A 201 -14.98 -0.86 -2.91
CA MET A 201 -15.89 -1.36 -3.95
C MET A 201 -15.36 -2.66 -4.57
N ALA A 202 -14.07 -2.70 -4.94
CA ALA A 202 -13.44 -3.92 -5.46
C ALA A 202 -13.49 -5.08 -4.45
N ALA A 203 -13.28 -4.81 -3.16
CA ALA A 203 -13.35 -5.81 -2.10
C ALA A 203 -14.78 -6.33 -1.86
N GLY A 204 -15.74 -5.43 -1.67
CA GLY A 204 -17.14 -5.77 -1.38
C GLY A 204 -17.85 -6.50 -2.53
N TYR A 205 -17.54 -6.14 -3.78
CA TYR A 205 -18.06 -6.80 -4.98
C TYR A 205 -17.18 -7.93 -5.51
N ILE A 206 -16.10 -8.29 -4.78
CA ILE A 206 -15.29 -9.49 -5.01
C ILE A 206 -14.60 -9.47 -6.37
N LYS A 207 -13.82 -8.41 -6.61
CA LYS A 207 -13.12 -8.11 -7.87
C LYS A 207 -11.60 -8.15 -7.69
N PRO A 208 -10.99 -9.34 -7.54
CA PRO A 208 -9.56 -9.46 -7.21
C PRO A 208 -8.63 -8.83 -8.26
N GLY A 209 -8.97 -8.90 -9.55
CA GLY A 209 -8.18 -8.27 -10.62
C GLY A 209 -8.14 -6.74 -10.50
N VAL A 210 -9.29 -6.10 -10.21
CA VAL A 210 -9.34 -4.66 -9.91
C VAL A 210 -8.68 -4.33 -8.58
N ALA A 211 -8.89 -5.11 -7.52
CA ALA A 211 -8.26 -4.86 -6.23
C ALA A 211 -6.73 -4.84 -6.36
N LYS A 212 -6.15 -5.80 -7.09
CA LYS A 212 -4.73 -5.78 -7.44
C LYS A 212 -4.36 -4.54 -8.26
N LEU A 213 -5.09 -4.25 -9.33
CA LEU A 213 -4.80 -3.10 -10.19
C LEU A 213 -4.80 -1.76 -9.44
N LEU A 214 -5.73 -1.57 -8.49
CA LEU A 214 -5.78 -0.36 -7.66
C LEU A 214 -4.53 -0.24 -6.76
N LEU A 215 -4.07 -1.35 -6.16
CA LEU A 215 -2.82 -1.39 -5.40
C LEU A 215 -1.60 -1.15 -6.30
N ASP A 216 -1.55 -1.76 -7.50
CA ASP A 216 -0.51 -1.53 -8.50
C ASP A 216 -0.48 -0.05 -8.98
N LEU A 217 -1.60 0.68 -8.87
CA LEU A 217 -1.75 2.11 -9.15
C LEU A 217 -1.48 3.02 -7.93
N GLY A 218 -1.18 2.45 -6.76
CA GLY A 218 -0.84 3.20 -5.55
C GLY A 218 -2.01 3.57 -4.63
N ALA A 219 -3.15 2.86 -4.71
CA ALA A 219 -4.24 2.98 -3.72
C ALA A 219 -3.74 2.66 -2.30
N ASP A 220 -4.19 3.42 -1.31
CA ASP A 220 -3.87 3.17 0.10
C ASP A 220 -4.79 2.06 0.68
N PRO A 221 -4.26 0.88 1.07
CA PRO A 221 -5.05 -0.22 1.62
C PRO A 221 -5.56 0.03 3.04
N GLU A 222 -5.05 1.04 3.75
CA GLU A 222 -5.39 1.35 5.15
C GLU A 222 -6.45 2.47 5.27
N VAL A 223 -6.98 3.01 4.17
CA VAL A 223 -8.09 3.97 4.24
C VAL A 223 -9.33 3.30 4.86
N GLU A 224 -9.87 3.90 5.91
CA GLU A 224 -11.09 3.43 6.58
C GLU A 224 -12.38 3.99 5.96
N ASP A 225 -13.42 3.17 5.88
CA ASP A 225 -14.80 3.62 5.68
C ASP A 225 -15.37 4.32 6.95
N ASP A 226 -16.58 4.87 6.88
CA ASP A 226 -17.17 5.59 8.02
C ASP A 226 -17.58 4.68 9.21
N ARG A 227 -17.33 3.37 9.11
CA ARG A 227 -17.48 2.38 10.20
C ARG A 227 -16.13 2.00 10.84
N GLY A 228 -15.01 2.56 10.36
CA GLY A 228 -13.66 2.18 10.78
C GLY A 228 -13.21 0.83 10.21
N LEU A 229 -13.70 0.45 9.02
CA LEU A 229 -13.26 -0.76 8.33
C LEU A 229 -12.38 -0.38 7.15
N THR A 230 -11.20 -0.98 7.05
CA THR A 230 -10.39 -1.00 5.83
C THR A 230 -10.98 -1.98 4.79
N PRO A 231 -10.60 -1.91 3.50
CA PRO A 231 -11.00 -2.89 2.49
C PRO A 231 -10.71 -4.34 2.89
N LEU A 232 -9.61 -4.59 3.60
CA LEU A 232 -9.23 -5.90 4.12
C LEU A 232 -10.17 -6.35 5.25
N ALA A 233 -10.48 -5.47 6.20
CA ALA A 233 -11.43 -5.76 7.27
C ALA A 233 -12.83 -6.06 6.72
N LEU A 234 -13.28 -5.28 5.73
CA LEU A 234 -14.54 -5.49 5.02
C LEU A 234 -14.60 -6.85 4.32
N ALA A 235 -13.56 -7.23 3.56
CA ALA A 235 -13.52 -8.52 2.89
C ALA A 235 -13.57 -9.70 3.89
N LYS A 236 -12.84 -9.59 5.01
CA LYS A 236 -12.85 -10.57 6.11
C LYS A 236 -14.23 -10.68 6.78
N GLU A 237 -14.93 -9.56 7.00
CA GLU A 237 -16.30 -9.56 7.54
C GLU A 237 -17.28 -10.27 6.59
N ILE A 238 -17.24 -9.94 5.29
CA ILE A 238 -18.11 -10.55 4.27
C ILE A 238 -17.83 -12.05 4.15
N LEU A 239 -16.57 -12.48 4.20
CA LEU A 239 -16.21 -13.91 4.18
C LEU A 239 -16.77 -14.64 5.41
N LYS A 240 -16.68 -14.05 6.60
CA LYS A 240 -17.18 -14.63 7.86
C LYS A 240 -18.68 -14.92 7.83
N VAL A 241 -19.49 -14.06 7.18
CA VAL A 241 -20.95 -14.24 7.06
C VAL A 241 -21.38 -15.05 5.83
N THR A 242 -20.46 -15.40 4.92
CA THR A 242 -20.81 -16.11 3.67
C THR A 242 -21.11 -17.60 3.94
N PRO A 243 -22.30 -18.13 3.55
CA PRO A 243 -22.68 -19.51 3.86
C PRO A 243 -21.76 -20.57 3.26
N LYS A 244 -21.33 -21.53 4.08
CA LYS A 244 -20.36 -22.57 3.68
C LYS A 244 -20.96 -23.72 2.87
N GLY A 245 -22.24 -24.03 3.05
CA GLY A 245 -22.87 -25.28 2.56
C GLY A 245 -23.47 -25.28 1.14
N ASN A 246 -23.35 -24.18 0.37
CA ASN A 246 -23.91 -24.09 -0.98
C ASN A 246 -22.78 -23.98 -2.02
N PRO A 247 -22.71 -24.86 -3.04
CA PRO A 247 -21.70 -24.77 -4.12
C PRO A 247 -21.66 -23.43 -4.85
N MET A 248 -22.80 -22.73 -4.99
CA MET A 248 -22.83 -21.38 -5.58
C MET A 248 -22.11 -20.34 -4.70
N GLN A 249 -22.09 -20.55 -3.37
CA GLN A 249 -21.35 -19.70 -2.44
C GLN A 249 -19.87 -20.11 -2.31
N PHE A 250 -19.47 -21.30 -2.79
CA PHE A 250 -18.06 -21.72 -2.83
C PHE A 250 -17.23 -20.77 -3.70
N GLY A 251 -17.67 -20.48 -4.92
CA GLY A 251 -17.00 -19.52 -5.80
C GLY A 251 -16.92 -18.11 -5.20
N ARG A 252 -17.97 -17.69 -4.48
CA ARG A 252 -17.97 -16.42 -3.75
C ARG A 252 -16.89 -16.37 -2.65
N ARG A 253 -16.76 -17.44 -1.87
CA ARG A 253 -15.71 -17.56 -0.84
C ARG A 253 -14.32 -17.58 -1.45
N LEU A 254 -14.09 -18.35 -2.51
CA LEU A 254 -12.80 -18.40 -3.19
C LEU A 254 -12.40 -17.02 -3.76
N GLY A 255 -13.36 -16.26 -4.29
CA GLY A 255 -13.13 -14.89 -4.73
C GLY A 255 -12.77 -13.94 -3.57
N LEU A 256 -13.45 -14.04 -2.43
CA LEU A 256 -13.15 -13.27 -1.21
C LEU A 256 -11.78 -13.65 -0.64
N GLU A 257 -11.46 -14.95 -0.59
CA GLU A 257 -10.15 -15.46 -0.17
C GLU A 257 -9.03 -14.92 -1.09
N SER A 258 -9.28 -14.82 -2.40
CA SER A 258 -8.34 -14.20 -3.36
C SER A 258 -8.15 -12.70 -3.13
N VAL A 259 -9.24 -11.94 -2.89
CA VAL A 259 -9.18 -10.50 -2.53
C VAL A 259 -8.44 -10.30 -1.22
N ILE A 260 -8.76 -11.09 -0.19
CA ILE A 260 -8.12 -11.03 1.13
C ILE A 260 -6.62 -11.26 0.98
N ARG A 261 -6.19 -12.31 0.27
CA ARG A 261 -4.77 -12.55 0.02
C ARG A 261 -4.10 -11.37 -0.70
N ILE A 262 -4.72 -10.81 -1.73
CA ILE A 262 -4.15 -9.64 -2.45
C ILE A 262 -3.94 -8.44 -1.52
N LEU A 263 -4.89 -8.19 -0.62
CA LEU A 263 -4.79 -7.11 0.36
C LEU A 263 -3.82 -7.45 1.50
N GLU A 264 -3.76 -8.71 1.94
CA GLU A 264 -2.77 -9.19 2.91
C GLU A 264 -1.35 -9.09 2.35
N ASP A 265 -1.12 -9.45 1.08
CA ASP A 265 0.18 -9.32 0.41
C ASP A 265 0.62 -7.85 0.20
N SER A 266 -0.29 -6.87 0.32
CA SER A 266 0.03 -5.43 0.30
C SER A 266 0.23 -4.80 1.68
N VAL A 267 -0.45 -5.33 2.70
CA VAL A 267 -0.40 -4.81 4.09
C VAL A 267 0.66 -5.51 4.92
N TYR A 268 0.94 -6.79 4.62
CA TYR A 268 1.91 -7.61 5.35
C TYR A 268 3.04 -8.07 4.43
N GLU A 269 4.27 -7.96 4.92
CA GLU A 269 5.47 -8.43 4.23
C GLU A 269 6.20 -9.49 5.05
N TYR A 270 6.99 -10.34 4.39
CA TYR A 270 7.83 -11.35 5.02
C TYR A 270 9.19 -10.73 5.37
N ALA A 271 9.48 -10.60 6.67
CA ALA A 271 10.68 -9.96 7.22
C ALA A 271 11.59 -10.95 7.95
N GLU A 272 12.92 -10.79 7.83
CA GLU A 272 13.88 -11.73 8.43
C GLU A 272 13.94 -11.63 9.97
N VAL A 273 13.76 -12.77 10.63
CA VAL A 273 13.91 -12.91 12.08
C VAL A 273 15.37 -13.12 12.44
N GLU A 274 15.85 -12.43 13.47
CA GLU A 274 17.15 -12.67 14.08
C GLU A 274 17.06 -13.78 15.14
N ALA A 275 16.09 -13.69 16.05
CA ALA A 275 15.87 -14.68 17.11
C ALA A 275 14.43 -14.62 17.66
N ILE A 276 14.00 -15.73 18.29
CA ILE A 276 12.84 -15.73 19.20
C ILE A 276 13.37 -15.56 20.63
N LEU A 277 12.85 -14.58 21.36
CA LEU A 277 13.30 -14.22 22.71
C LEU A 277 12.45 -14.84 23.82
N GLU A 278 11.13 -14.82 23.64
CA GLU A 278 10.17 -15.25 24.66
C GLU A 278 8.95 -15.96 24.03
N LYS A 279 8.19 -16.66 24.87
CA LYS A 279 6.96 -17.37 24.50
C LYS A 279 5.85 -17.09 25.50
N ARG A 280 4.66 -16.76 25.01
CA ARG A 280 3.47 -16.54 25.84
C ARG A 280 2.22 -17.20 25.26
N GLY A 281 1.19 -17.32 26.09
CA GLY A 281 -0.08 -17.90 25.69
C GLY A 281 -0.02 -19.42 25.46
N LYS A 282 -1.10 -19.99 24.92
CA LYS A 282 -1.28 -21.44 24.68
C LYS A 282 -2.29 -21.65 23.54
N GLY A 283 -2.13 -22.74 22.77
CA GLY A 283 -3.06 -23.11 21.70
C GLY A 283 -3.09 -22.06 20.57
N GLU A 284 -4.28 -21.68 20.12
CA GLU A 284 -4.46 -20.66 19.05
C GLU A 284 -3.98 -19.25 19.44
N ASN A 285 -3.82 -18.99 20.74
CA ASN A 285 -3.28 -17.74 21.28
C ASN A 285 -1.81 -17.88 21.69
N LEU A 286 -1.07 -18.81 21.08
CA LEU A 286 0.37 -18.94 21.27
C LEU A 286 1.10 -17.85 20.48
N GLU A 287 1.96 -17.11 21.16
CA GLU A 287 2.70 -15.96 20.62
C GLU A 287 4.17 -16.04 21.05
N TYR A 288 5.05 -15.61 20.15
CA TYR A 288 6.49 -15.55 20.32
C TYR A 288 6.96 -14.10 20.23
N LEU A 289 7.87 -13.69 21.11
CA LEU A 289 8.52 -12.38 21.02
C LEU A 289 9.66 -12.49 20.00
N VAL A 290 9.46 -11.89 18.84
CA VAL A 290 10.38 -11.91 17.70
C VAL A 290 11.32 -10.72 17.79
N LYS A 291 12.62 -10.97 17.62
CA LYS A 291 13.65 -9.96 17.37
C LYS A 291 13.91 -9.90 15.87
N TRP A 292 13.81 -8.71 15.29
CA TRP A 292 13.94 -8.51 13.85
C TRP A 292 15.38 -8.19 13.44
N LYS A 293 15.83 -8.75 12.32
CA LYS A 293 17.22 -8.63 11.84
C LYS A 293 17.56 -7.25 11.26
N ASP A 294 16.54 -6.48 10.88
CA ASP A 294 16.65 -5.08 10.45
C ASP A 294 16.87 -4.09 11.62
N GLY A 295 16.71 -4.55 12.87
CA GLY A 295 16.80 -3.73 14.07
C GLY A 295 15.48 -3.06 14.47
N SER A 296 14.34 -3.45 13.88
CA SER A 296 13.00 -3.00 14.29
C SER A 296 12.62 -3.50 15.70
N ASP A 297 11.68 -2.79 16.35
CA ASP A 297 11.23 -3.09 17.71
C ASP A 297 10.67 -4.52 17.85
N ASN A 298 11.06 -5.23 18.90
CA ASN A 298 10.64 -6.62 19.14
C ASN A 298 9.11 -6.73 19.29
N GLU A 299 8.48 -7.63 18.51
CA GLU A 299 7.02 -7.78 18.46
C GLU A 299 6.54 -9.18 18.88
N TRP A 300 5.36 -9.24 19.51
CA TRP A 300 4.69 -10.50 19.85
C TRP A 300 3.91 -11.05 18.65
N VAL A 301 4.56 -11.89 17.84
CA VAL A 301 3.99 -12.52 16.64
C VAL A 301 3.30 -13.83 17.00
N LYS A 302 2.14 -14.10 16.40
CA LYS A 302 1.40 -15.37 16.61
C LYS A 302 2.16 -16.53 15.99
N ALA A 303 2.22 -17.67 16.69
CA ALA A 303 2.99 -18.85 16.29
C ALA A 303 2.73 -19.33 14.86
N LYS A 304 1.49 -19.18 14.35
CA LYS A 304 1.10 -19.52 12.97
C LYS A 304 1.68 -18.61 11.87
N PHE A 305 2.36 -17.53 12.24
CA PHE A 305 3.02 -16.58 11.35
C PHE A 305 4.54 -16.55 11.55
N VAL A 306 5.06 -17.30 12.53
CA VAL A 306 6.48 -17.55 12.73
C VAL A 306 6.85 -18.84 12.02
N ALA A 307 8.03 -18.89 11.39
CA ALA A 307 8.46 -20.06 10.65
C ALA A 307 8.66 -21.29 11.57
N GLU A 308 8.25 -22.47 11.10
CA GLU A 308 8.18 -23.69 11.94
C GLU A 308 9.56 -24.18 12.41
N ASP A 309 10.60 -23.89 11.64
CA ASP A 309 12.02 -24.10 11.99
C ASP A 309 12.45 -23.21 13.15
N LEU A 310 12.27 -21.89 13.07
CA LEU A 310 12.56 -20.95 14.16
C LEU A 310 11.85 -21.35 15.47
N VAL A 311 10.58 -21.74 15.38
CA VAL A 311 9.80 -22.20 16.54
C VAL A 311 10.37 -23.50 17.13
N LYS A 312 10.74 -24.45 16.28
CA LYS A 312 11.31 -25.74 16.70
C LYS A 312 12.66 -25.56 17.37
N ASP A 313 13.52 -24.69 16.84
CA ASP A 313 14.85 -24.43 17.37
C ASP A 313 14.75 -23.75 18.74
N PHE A 314 13.87 -22.74 18.87
CA PHE A 314 13.54 -22.12 20.16
C PHE A 314 12.95 -23.11 21.17
N GLU A 315 12.02 -23.99 20.77
CA GLU A 315 11.46 -25.01 21.65
C GLU A 315 12.45 -26.10 22.04
N ALA A 316 13.48 -26.36 21.21
CA ALA A 316 14.60 -27.24 21.52
C ALA A 316 15.63 -26.59 22.47
N GLY A 317 15.52 -25.28 22.72
CA GLY A 317 16.51 -24.52 23.50
C GLY A 317 17.82 -24.30 22.76
N LEU A 318 17.79 -24.29 21.42
CA LEU A 318 18.96 -23.94 20.61
C LEU A 318 19.14 -22.41 20.67
N GLU A 319 20.20 -21.97 21.34
CA GLU A 319 20.58 -20.57 21.36
C GLU A 319 21.28 -20.21 20.04
N TYR A 320 20.78 -19.17 19.36
CA TYR A 320 21.41 -18.60 18.17
C TYR A 320 22.67 -17.80 18.56
N ALA A 321 23.76 -18.50 18.85
CA ALA A 321 25.07 -17.90 19.07
C ALA A 321 25.74 -17.53 17.74
N VAL A 322 26.44 -16.40 17.68
CA VAL A 322 27.19 -16.02 16.48
C VAL A 322 28.52 -16.78 16.46
N ALA A 323 28.74 -17.60 15.44
CA ALA A 323 30.03 -18.27 15.24
C ALA A 323 31.08 -17.25 14.76
N GLU A 324 32.19 -17.11 15.49
CA GLU A 324 33.39 -16.38 15.01
C GLU A 324 34.18 -17.19 13.98
N GLY A 325 34.16 -18.53 14.07
CA GLY A 325 34.88 -19.39 13.15
C GLY A 325 34.97 -20.85 13.59
N VAL A 326 35.45 -21.69 12.67
CA VAL A 326 35.72 -23.12 12.92
C VAL A 326 37.19 -23.31 13.27
N VAL A 327 37.47 -23.99 14.39
CA VAL A 327 38.81 -24.18 14.95
C VAL A 327 39.35 -25.59 14.71
N ALA A 328 38.48 -26.59 14.65
CA ALA A 328 38.86 -27.99 14.39
C ALA A 328 37.74 -28.77 13.69
N LYS A 329 38.09 -29.94 13.14
CA LYS A 329 37.17 -30.91 12.53
C LYS A 329 37.46 -32.30 13.10
N ARG A 330 36.41 -33.08 13.41
CA ARG A 330 36.48 -34.49 13.77
C ARG A 330 35.39 -35.27 13.03
N MET A 331 35.45 -36.60 13.14
CA MET A 331 34.37 -37.48 12.70
C MET A 331 33.62 -37.97 13.95
N GLY A 332 32.31 -37.75 14.00
CA GLY A 332 31.43 -38.18 15.08
C GLY A 332 31.20 -39.70 15.09
N ASP A 333 30.61 -40.20 16.17
CA ASP A 333 30.34 -41.64 16.35
C ASP A 333 29.32 -42.20 15.33
N ASP A 334 28.56 -41.33 14.66
CA ASP A 334 27.64 -41.65 13.57
C ASP A 334 28.31 -41.67 12.17
N GLY A 335 29.59 -41.30 12.09
CA GLY A 335 30.37 -41.19 10.86
C GLY A 335 30.19 -39.88 10.09
N LYS A 336 29.46 -38.89 10.63
CA LYS A 336 29.40 -37.53 10.06
C LYS A 336 30.58 -36.68 10.52
N ASN A 337 30.78 -35.54 9.86
CA ASN A 337 31.74 -34.53 10.33
C ASN A 337 31.09 -33.70 11.46
N GLU A 338 31.89 -33.42 12.48
CA GLU A 338 31.61 -32.41 13.50
C GLU A 338 32.74 -31.39 13.51
N TYR A 339 32.42 -30.14 13.78
CA TYR A 339 33.34 -29.01 13.78
C TYR A 339 33.35 -28.35 15.15
N LEU A 340 34.53 -27.99 15.63
CA LEU A 340 34.70 -27.23 16.86
C LEU A 340 34.49 -25.75 16.52
N VAL A 341 33.36 -25.21 16.94
CA VAL A 341 32.96 -23.82 16.66
C VAL A 341 33.43 -22.93 17.81
N LYS A 342 34.13 -21.86 17.46
CA LYS A 342 34.37 -20.74 18.36
C LYS A 342 33.23 -19.74 18.18
N TRP A 343 32.60 -19.39 19.29
CA TRP A 343 31.48 -18.46 19.34
C TRP A 343 31.96 -17.05 19.75
N ALA A 344 31.27 -16.02 19.30
CA ALA A 344 31.49 -14.64 19.74
C ALA A 344 31.01 -14.43 21.20
N ASP A 345 29.95 -15.16 21.60
CA ASP A 345 29.18 -14.91 22.82
C ASP A 345 29.40 -15.97 23.92
N LEU A 346 30.11 -17.07 23.62
CA LEU A 346 30.45 -18.14 24.59
C LEU A 346 31.96 -18.25 24.77
N GLU A 347 32.42 -18.37 26.03
CA GLU A 347 33.85 -18.55 26.35
C GLU A 347 34.38 -19.96 26.02
N GLU A 348 33.50 -20.96 25.88
CA GLU A 348 33.86 -22.34 25.57
C GLU A 348 33.46 -22.73 24.14
N GLU A 349 34.40 -23.34 23.40
CA GLU A 349 34.19 -23.84 22.04
C GLU A 349 33.40 -25.16 22.07
N THR A 350 32.34 -25.30 21.26
CA THR A 350 31.50 -26.51 21.23
C THR A 350 31.64 -27.30 19.93
N TRP A 351 31.45 -28.61 20.00
CA TRP A 351 31.46 -29.49 18.82
C TRP A 351 30.07 -29.59 18.23
N GLU A 352 29.88 -28.96 17.07
CA GLU A 352 28.61 -28.94 16.33
C GLU A 352 28.65 -29.85 15.10
N PRO A 353 27.55 -30.49 14.71
CA PRO A 353 27.46 -31.24 13.46
C PRO A 353 27.56 -30.32 12.24
N GLU A 354 28.02 -30.84 11.11
CA GLU A 354 28.13 -30.10 9.82
C GLU A 354 26.85 -29.33 9.42
N GLU A 355 25.69 -29.84 9.82
CA GLU A 355 24.37 -29.26 9.53
C GLU A 355 24.07 -27.96 10.33
N ASN A 356 24.78 -27.72 11.44
CA ASN A 356 24.58 -26.58 12.35
C ASN A 356 25.58 -25.43 12.13
N VAL A 357 26.58 -25.60 11.26
CA VAL A 357 27.72 -24.68 11.13
C VAL A 357 27.68 -23.99 9.77
N ASP A 358 27.97 -22.68 9.75
CA ASP A 358 27.96 -21.89 8.51
C ASP A 358 28.88 -22.52 7.44
N PRO A 359 28.35 -22.84 6.23
CA PRO A 359 29.12 -23.46 5.16
C PRO A 359 30.34 -22.66 4.70
N ASP A 360 30.31 -21.33 4.78
CA ASP A 360 31.45 -20.50 4.41
C ASP A 360 32.55 -20.51 5.50
N LEU A 361 32.20 -20.63 6.79
CA LEU A 361 33.18 -20.83 7.87
C LEU A 361 33.87 -22.20 7.80
N ILE A 362 33.11 -23.28 7.51
CA ILE A 362 33.68 -24.61 7.25
C ILE A 362 34.70 -24.54 6.10
N LYS A 363 34.30 -23.88 5.01
CA LYS A 363 35.08 -23.76 3.78
C LYS A 363 36.30 -22.85 3.93
N GLU A 364 36.26 -21.84 4.80
CA GLU A 364 37.44 -21.06 5.19
C GLU A 364 38.44 -21.93 5.98
N PHE A 365 37.96 -22.67 6.98
CA PHE A 365 38.78 -23.58 7.78
C PHE A 365 39.48 -24.64 6.91
N GLU A 366 38.73 -25.33 6.03
CA GLU A 366 39.32 -26.36 5.15
C GLU A 366 40.36 -25.78 4.17
N GLN A 367 40.14 -24.58 3.64
CA GLN A 367 41.14 -23.88 2.81
C GLN A 367 42.39 -23.51 3.61
N GLY A 368 42.23 -23.08 4.86
CA GLY A 368 43.35 -22.81 5.77
C GLY A 368 44.20 -24.04 6.05
N GLN A 369 43.58 -25.20 6.30
CA GLN A 369 44.30 -26.47 6.49
C GLN A 369 45.10 -26.89 5.25
N LEU A 370 44.54 -26.71 4.04
CA LEU A 370 45.23 -27.02 2.78
C LEU A 370 46.46 -26.11 2.53
N GLN A 371 46.43 -24.86 2.98
CA GLN A 371 47.58 -23.95 2.91
C GLN A 371 48.64 -24.29 3.97
N GLY A 372 48.23 -24.62 5.20
CA GLY A 372 49.14 -25.05 6.28
C GLY A 372 49.91 -26.31 5.94
N ASN A 373 49.26 -27.30 5.30
CA ASN A 373 49.89 -28.59 5.00
C ASN A 373 50.95 -28.52 3.88
N ASN A 374 50.92 -27.47 3.05
CA ASN A 374 51.98 -27.19 2.06
C ASN A 374 53.24 -26.53 2.70
N GLY A 375 53.19 -26.11 3.97
CA GLY A 375 54.33 -25.52 4.69
C GLY A 375 55.29 -26.53 5.33
N SER A 376 54.90 -27.81 5.44
CA SER A 376 55.63 -28.84 6.22
C SER A 376 56.74 -29.57 5.44
N PHE A 377 56.98 -29.22 4.16
CA PHE A 377 57.85 -30.00 3.26
C PHE A 377 59.26 -29.41 3.03
N PHE A 378 59.72 -28.47 3.84
CA PHE A 378 61.09 -27.91 3.74
C PHE A 378 61.74 -27.57 5.10
N LYS A 379 61.88 -28.58 5.97
CA LYS A 379 62.93 -28.54 7.01
C LYS A 379 63.27 -29.93 7.57
N ASP A 380 64.24 -30.57 6.95
CA ASP A 380 65.38 -31.13 7.69
C ASP A 380 66.59 -31.22 6.76
N GLN A 381 67.75 -30.81 7.28
CA GLN A 381 68.95 -30.57 6.50
C GLN A 381 70.16 -31.27 7.15
N ILE A 382 70.68 -32.27 6.44
CA ILE A 382 72.09 -32.73 6.42
C ILE A 382 72.73 -33.04 7.79
N LEU A 383 72.97 -34.35 8.03
CA LEU A 383 74.25 -34.84 8.55
C LEU A 383 74.67 -36.08 7.76
N ASP A 384 75.95 -36.14 7.40
CA ASP A 384 76.56 -37.14 6.50
C ASP A 384 77.16 -38.36 7.23
N ALA A 385 77.40 -39.42 6.44
CA ALA A 385 78.29 -40.56 6.70
C ALA A 385 77.81 -41.58 7.78
N GLU A 386 78.12 -42.90 7.74
CA GLU A 386 79.19 -43.62 7.03
C GLU A 386 78.73 -44.93 6.34
N THR A 387 79.59 -45.33 5.41
CA THR A 387 79.79 -46.56 4.61
C THR A 387 79.55 -47.98 5.19
N GLU A 388 79.20 -48.91 4.29
CA GLU A 388 79.60 -50.35 4.26
C GLU A 388 79.10 -51.29 5.40
N GLN A 389 79.06 -52.63 5.32
CA GLN A 389 79.01 -53.63 4.24
C GLN A 389 78.46 -54.97 4.82
N ILE A 390 77.85 -55.81 3.97
CA ILE A 390 77.87 -57.30 4.00
C ILE A 390 77.49 -58.04 5.32
N GLY A 391 76.30 -58.66 5.29
CA GLY A 391 76.13 -60.12 5.33
C GLY A 391 76.06 -60.88 6.67
N GLY A 392 75.25 -61.95 6.71
CA GLY A 392 75.43 -63.03 7.72
C GLY A 392 74.16 -63.67 8.30
N ASN A 393 73.74 -64.78 7.69
CA ASN A 393 73.01 -65.95 8.23
C ASN A 393 72.71 -66.10 9.75
N GLY A 394 71.57 -66.75 10.05
CA GLY A 394 71.33 -67.56 11.27
C GLY A 394 70.06 -67.17 12.04
N ALA A 395 68.87 -67.79 11.89
CA ALA A 395 68.46 -69.19 11.91
C ALA A 395 68.42 -69.87 13.30
N VAL A 396 67.33 -69.65 14.05
CA VAL A 396 66.71 -70.55 15.08
C VAL A 396 65.19 -70.19 15.03
N LYS A 397 64.23 -71.06 14.68
CA LYS A 397 63.57 -72.11 15.51
C LYS A 397 63.03 -71.57 16.86
N ASN A 398 61.84 -71.92 17.36
CA ASN A 398 60.93 -73.03 17.05
C ASN A 398 59.47 -72.69 17.45
N GLU A 399 58.49 -73.48 16.96
CA GLU A 399 57.30 -74.06 17.67
C GLU A 399 56.81 -73.39 18.98
N SER A 400 55.52 -73.25 19.34
CA SER A 400 54.20 -73.65 18.83
C SER A 400 53.11 -72.98 19.76
N SER A 401 51.79 -73.24 19.80
CA SER A 401 50.92 -74.27 19.19
C SER A 401 49.42 -73.88 19.24
N VAL A 402 48.67 -74.26 18.18
CA VAL A 402 47.32 -74.90 18.18
C VAL A 402 46.19 -74.38 19.10
N ASP A 403 45.18 -73.81 18.42
CA ASP A 403 43.71 -74.00 18.50
C ASP A 403 42.98 -74.62 19.71
N GLY A 404 41.78 -74.07 19.96
CA GLY A 404 40.62 -74.75 20.55
C GLY A 404 39.83 -73.85 21.52
N SER A 405 38.51 -73.66 21.38
CA SER A 405 37.54 -74.07 20.35
C SER A 405 36.33 -73.12 20.36
#